data_AF-A0A5J4ZUN4-F1
#
_entry.id   AF-A0A5J4ZUN4-F1
#
_cell.length_a   1.000
_cell.length_b   1.000
_cell.length_c   1.000
_cell.angle_alpha   90.00
_cell.angle_beta   90.00
_cell.angle_gamma   90.00
#
_symmetry.space_group_name_H-M   'P 1'
#
loop_
_entity.id
_entity.type
_entity.pdbx_description
1 polymer ?
#
loop_
_entity_poly.entity_id
_entity_poly.type
_entity_poly.pdbx_seq_one_letter_code
_entity_poly.pdbx_strand_id
1 'polypeptide(L)'
;MSIGLMNRAVGATALNERSSRSHSILTVHVLGTDLETDAVLHGSLHLVDLAGSERVDRSEAKGDRLREAQHINKSLSALGDVIFALAQKSPHVPYRNSKLTQVLQSSLGGQAKTLMFVQLNPDVDSHSETISTLKFAERVSGVELGAARSNKEGRGVRELMEQLASLKDAIAKKDEEIGRLRRT
;
A
#
# COMPACT_ATOMS: atom_id res chain seq x y z
N MET A 1 -11.15 15.31 4.41
CA MET A 1 -10.55 14.30 5.31
C MET A 1 -11.45 13.88 6.49
N SER A 2 -12.53 14.61 6.83
CA SER A 2 -13.37 14.30 8.00
C SER A 2 -13.91 12.86 8.06
N ILE A 3 -14.40 12.33 6.94
CA ILE A 3 -14.99 10.98 6.90
C ILE A 3 -13.96 9.87 7.19
N GLY A 4 -12.73 10.01 6.70
CA GLY A 4 -11.65 9.03 6.96
C GLY A 4 -11.18 9.05 8.43
N LEU A 5 -11.11 10.24 9.02
CA LEU A 5 -10.86 10.42 10.46
C LEU A 5 -11.99 9.81 11.30
N MET A 6 -13.24 9.94 10.87
CA MET A 6 -14.42 9.40 11.56
C MET A 6 -14.53 7.87 11.46
N ASN A 7 -14.18 7.27 10.32
CA ASN A 7 -14.21 5.81 10.10
C ASN A 7 -13.09 5.05 10.82
N ARG A 8 -12.20 5.76 11.50
CA ARG A 8 -11.12 5.19 12.28
C ARG A 8 -11.64 4.65 13.64
N ALA A 9 -12.36 3.53 13.62
CA ALA A 9 -12.95 2.79 14.76
C ALA A 9 -12.61 3.34 16.16
N VAL A 10 -13.38 4.29 16.72
CA VAL A 10 -13.02 5.00 17.95
C VAL A 10 -13.35 4.15 19.19
N GLY A 11 -12.34 3.60 19.86
CA GLY A 11 -12.43 3.12 21.25
C GLY A 11 -11.77 4.17 22.15
N ALA A 12 -12.53 4.76 23.08
CA ALA A 12 -12.09 5.86 23.92
C ALA A 12 -11.23 5.36 25.09
N THR A 13 -9.99 5.82 25.20
CA THR A 13 -9.27 5.93 26.48
C THR A 13 -8.28 7.08 26.43
N ALA A 14 -8.09 7.69 27.59
CA ALA A 14 -7.34 8.93 27.81
C ALA A 14 -5.86 8.80 27.41
N LEU A 15 -5.34 9.90 26.83
CA LEU A 15 -4.01 10.09 26.25
C LEU A 15 -3.86 9.58 24.81
N ASN A 16 -3.33 10.45 23.96
CA ASN A 16 -3.07 10.29 22.54
C ASN A 16 -2.18 9.07 22.21
N GLU A 17 -2.73 7.86 22.28
CA GLU A 17 -1.94 6.62 22.16
C GLU A 17 -2.32 5.78 20.93
N ARG A 18 -3.37 6.16 20.19
CA ARG A 18 -3.86 5.37 19.05
C ARG A 18 -3.34 5.85 17.70
N SER A 19 -3.13 7.15 17.47
CA SER A 19 -2.55 7.71 16.23
C SER A 19 -1.19 7.09 15.88
N SER A 20 -0.35 6.85 16.87
CA SER A 20 0.96 6.21 16.68
C SER A 20 0.89 4.71 16.38
N ARG A 21 -0.28 4.07 16.47
CA ARG A 21 -0.42 2.61 16.51
C ARG A 21 -1.19 1.98 15.33
N SER A 22 -1.51 2.76 14.30
CA SER A 22 -2.18 2.23 13.11
C SER A 22 -1.74 3.00 11.86
N HIS A 23 -1.53 2.29 10.76
CA HIS A 23 -1.33 2.91 9.45
C HIS A 23 -2.67 3.35 8.86
N SER A 24 -2.70 4.52 8.21
CA SER A 24 -3.82 4.98 7.41
C SER A 24 -3.42 5.08 5.95
N ILE A 25 -4.27 4.59 5.05
CA ILE A 25 -4.03 4.65 3.61
C ILE A 25 -5.28 5.22 2.95
N LEU A 26 -5.14 6.37 2.31
CA LEU A 26 -6.15 6.94 1.42
C LEU A 26 -5.69 6.72 -0.02
N THR A 27 -6.50 6.00 -0.78
CA THR A 27 -6.28 5.80 -2.22
C THR A 27 -7.29 6.62 -3.01
N VAL A 28 -6.78 7.43 -3.94
CA VAL A 28 -7.58 8.16 -4.93
C VAL A 28 -7.30 7.56 -6.30
N HIS A 29 -8.31 6.93 -6.88
CA HIS A 29 -8.25 6.44 -8.26
C HIS A 29 -8.67 7.56 -9.21
N VAL A 30 -7.85 7.80 -10.24
CA VAL A 30 -8.08 8.82 -11.26
C VAL A 30 -8.26 8.10 -12.59
N LEU A 31 -9.43 8.24 -13.17
CA LEU A 31 -9.75 7.80 -14.52
C LEU A 31 -9.88 9.03 -15.41
N GLY A 32 -9.13 9.06 -16.50
CA GLY A 32 -9.23 10.11 -17.51
C GLY A 32 -9.41 9.50 -18.89
N THR A 33 -10.07 10.23 -19.78
CA THR A 33 -10.12 9.89 -21.20
C THR A 33 -9.55 11.05 -21.98
N ASP A 34 -8.57 10.76 -22.82
CA ASP A 34 -8.01 11.72 -23.78
C ASP A 34 -9.02 11.90 -24.92
N LEU A 35 -9.53 13.11 -25.11
CA LEU A 35 -10.64 13.37 -26.04
C LEU A 35 -10.23 13.32 -27.52
N GLU A 36 -8.93 13.45 -27.82
CA GLU A 36 -8.43 13.40 -29.20
C GLU A 36 -8.14 11.96 -29.62
N THR A 37 -7.59 11.16 -28.71
CA THR A 37 -7.15 9.79 -28.98
C THR A 37 -8.09 8.71 -28.46
N ASP A 38 -9.09 9.10 -27.68
CA ASP A 38 -9.99 8.21 -26.92
C ASP A 38 -9.24 7.24 -25.98
N ALA A 39 -7.98 7.57 -25.66
CA ALA A 39 -7.13 6.77 -24.79
C ALA A 39 -7.57 6.93 -23.33
N VAL A 40 -7.67 5.82 -22.62
CA VAL A 40 -8.03 5.82 -21.20
C VAL A 40 -6.76 5.84 -20.36
N LEU A 41 -6.71 6.78 -19.43
CA LEU A 41 -5.66 6.97 -18.44
C LEU A 41 -6.17 6.47 -17.10
N HIS A 42 -5.42 5.55 -16.48
CA HIS A 42 -5.72 5.09 -15.13
C HIS A 42 -4.55 5.36 -14.20
N GLY A 43 -4.76 6.24 -13.22
CA GLY A 43 -3.80 6.59 -12.19
C GLY A 43 -4.34 6.25 -10.80
N SER A 44 -3.44 6.06 -9.85
CA SER A 44 -3.79 5.93 -8.44
C SER A 44 -2.82 6.76 -7.60
N LEU A 45 -3.34 7.57 -6.69
CA LEU A 45 -2.58 8.30 -5.69
C LEU A 45 -2.81 7.65 -4.33
N HIS A 46 -1.74 7.20 -3.70
CA HIS A 46 -1.76 6.66 -2.34
C HIS A 46 -1.17 7.70 -1.38
N LEU A 47 -1.98 8.14 -0.43
CA LEU A 47 -1.56 8.98 0.69
C LEU A 47 -1.51 8.10 1.94
N VAL A 48 -0.29 7.88 2.44
CA VAL A 48 -0.01 6.90 3.49
C VAL A 48 0.50 7.62 4.73
N ASP A 49 -0.22 7.46 5.83
CA ASP A 49 0.21 7.88 7.17
C ASP A 49 0.64 6.63 7.94
N LEU A 50 1.93 6.53 8.23
CA LEU A 50 2.50 5.36 8.88
C LEU A 50 2.43 5.50 10.41
N ALA A 51 2.24 4.37 11.08
CA ALA A 51 2.40 4.27 12.53
C ALA A 51 3.82 4.66 12.97
N GLY A 52 3.98 4.93 14.26
CA GLY A 52 5.26 5.29 14.87
C GLY A 52 6.33 4.22 14.64
N SER A 53 7.55 4.67 14.35
CA SER A 53 8.71 3.80 14.07
C SER A 53 9.49 3.41 15.32
N GLU A 54 9.05 3.84 16.49
CA GLU A 54 9.73 3.60 17.75
C GLU A 54 9.76 2.12 18.12
N ARG A 55 10.88 1.71 18.72
CA ARG A 55 11.06 0.33 19.17
C ARG A 55 10.20 0.02 20.38
N VAL A 56 9.63 -1.18 20.38
CA VAL A 56 8.83 -1.73 21.49
C VAL A 56 9.62 -1.74 22.80
N ASP A 57 10.94 -1.91 22.72
CA ASP A 57 11.85 -2.06 23.87
C ASP A 57 11.93 -0.79 24.75
N ARG A 58 11.60 0.39 24.19
CA ARG A 58 11.46 1.65 24.95
C ARG A 58 10.08 1.82 25.57
N SER A 59 9.11 1.00 25.16
CA SER A 59 7.77 1.02 25.76
C SER A 59 7.78 0.10 26.98
N GLU A 60 7.40 0.62 28.15
CA GLU A 60 7.13 -0.20 29.35
C GLU A 60 5.85 -1.06 29.20
N ALA A 61 5.46 -1.38 27.96
CA ALA A 61 4.22 -2.05 27.62
C ALA A 61 4.24 -3.51 28.08
N LYS A 62 3.20 -3.93 28.80
CA LYS A 62 3.00 -5.31 29.27
C LYS A 62 1.69 -5.88 28.72
N GLY A 63 1.61 -7.20 28.61
CA GLY A 63 0.38 -7.90 28.22
C GLY A 63 -0.07 -7.59 26.79
N ASP A 64 -1.35 -7.27 26.61
CA ASP A 64 -1.93 -7.05 25.28
C ASP A 64 -1.35 -5.82 24.55
N ARG A 65 -0.90 -4.80 25.30
CA ARG A 65 -0.19 -3.65 24.72
C ARG A 65 1.15 -4.03 24.09
N LEU A 66 1.85 -5.02 24.66
CA LEU A 66 3.10 -5.53 24.08
C LEU A 66 2.83 -6.27 22.77
N ARG A 67 1.79 -7.13 22.73
CA ARG A 67 1.39 -7.82 21.50
C ARG A 67 1.00 -6.84 20.41
N GLU A 68 0.24 -5.81 20.75
CA GLU A 68 -0.15 -4.75 19.82
C GLU A 68 1.07 -4.02 19.25
N ALA A 69 1.99 -3.57 20.12
CA ALA A 69 3.24 -2.91 19.71
C ALA A 69 4.10 -3.79 18.79
N GLN A 70 4.16 -5.10 19.05
CA GLN A 70 4.85 -6.06 18.18
C GLN A 70 4.17 -6.19 16.81
N HIS A 71 2.83 -6.18 16.75
CA HIS A 71 2.10 -6.24 15.49
C HIS A 71 2.30 -4.98 14.64
N ILE A 72 2.36 -3.81 15.25
CA ILE A 72 2.63 -2.54 14.57
C ILE A 72 4.04 -2.57 13.97
N ASN A 73 5.04 -2.88 14.80
CA ASN A 73 6.43 -2.94 14.35
C ASN A 73 6.65 -4.04 13.30
N LYS A 74 5.89 -5.15 13.32
CA LYS A 74 5.96 -6.16 12.26
C LYS A 74 5.72 -5.57 10.86
N SER A 75 4.77 -4.64 10.72
CA SER A 75 4.46 -4.04 9.42
C SER A 75 5.53 -3.05 8.94
N LEU A 76 6.14 -2.28 9.85
CA LEU A 76 7.26 -1.39 9.52
C LEU A 76 8.56 -2.16 9.26
N SER A 77 8.82 -3.24 10.00
CA SER A 77 9.93 -4.15 9.72
C SER A 77 9.77 -4.78 8.34
N ALA A 78 8.57 -5.28 7.99
CA ALA A 78 8.30 -5.80 6.66
C ALA A 78 8.49 -4.74 5.56
N LEU A 79 8.11 -3.49 5.81
CA LEU A 79 8.39 -2.37 4.90
C LEU A 79 9.90 -2.18 4.72
N GLY A 80 10.68 -2.24 5.80
CA GLY A 80 12.14 -2.20 5.75
C GLY A 80 12.75 -3.35 4.96
N ASP A 81 12.25 -4.58 5.11
CA ASP A 81 12.70 -5.74 4.35
C ASP A 81 12.43 -5.57 2.86
N VAL A 82 11.26 -5.02 2.49
CA VAL A 82 10.91 -4.70 1.10
C VAL A 82 11.87 -3.67 0.53
N ILE A 83 12.09 -2.55 1.21
CA ILE A 83 13.03 -1.50 0.78
C ILE A 83 14.44 -2.06 0.62
N PHE A 84 14.90 -2.87 1.58
CA PHE A 84 16.21 -3.49 1.52
C PHE A 84 16.35 -4.42 0.31
N ALA A 85 15.36 -5.29 0.08
CA ALA A 85 15.35 -6.19 -1.07
C ALA A 85 15.35 -5.43 -2.41
N LEU A 86 14.62 -4.30 -2.48
CA LEU A 86 14.59 -3.44 -3.67
C LEU A 86 15.93 -2.74 -3.92
N ALA A 87 16.54 -2.17 -2.87
CA ALA A 87 17.85 -1.52 -2.97
C ALA A 87 18.93 -2.52 -3.44
N GLN A 88 18.84 -3.78 -3.02
CA GLN A 88 19.75 -4.86 -3.44
C GLN A 88 19.39 -5.48 -4.80
N LYS A 89 18.33 -5.00 -5.47
CA LYS A 89 17.81 -5.58 -6.73
C LYS A 89 17.57 -7.09 -6.61
N SER A 90 17.09 -7.54 -5.45
CA SER A 90 16.82 -8.94 -5.15
C SER A 90 15.76 -9.50 -6.11
N PRO A 91 15.93 -10.74 -6.63
CA PRO A 91 14.91 -11.40 -7.46
C PRO A 91 13.57 -11.57 -6.73
N HIS A 92 13.62 -11.73 -5.40
CA HIS A 92 12.44 -11.86 -4.56
C HIS A 92 12.33 -10.67 -3.60
N VAL A 93 11.19 -9.97 -3.67
CA VAL A 93 10.84 -8.88 -2.76
C VAL A 93 9.68 -9.33 -1.87
N PRO A 94 9.82 -9.30 -0.54
CA PRO A 94 8.90 -9.95 0.39
C PRO A 94 7.64 -9.13 0.71
N TYR A 95 6.93 -8.63 -0.31
CA TYR A 95 5.71 -7.82 -0.13
C TYR A 95 4.64 -8.50 0.72
N ARG A 96 4.64 -9.84 0.79
CA ARG A 96 3.64 -10.62 1.51
C ARG A 96 3.83 -10.65 3.02
N ASN A 97 4.97 -10.17 3.54
CA ASN A 97 5.28 -10.22 4.99
C ASN A 97 4.35 -9.36 5.86
N SER A 98 3.64 -8.39 5.27
CA SER A 98 2.58 -7.64 5.95
C SER A 98 1.46 -7.24 4.98
N LYS A 99 0.29 -6.89 5.52
CA LYS A 99 -0.80 -6.31 4.72
C LYS A 99 -0.45 -4.93 4.17
N LEU A 100 0.29 -4.12 4.93
CA LEU A 100 0.79 -2.82 4.50
C LEU A 100 1.62 -2.96 3.21
N THR A 101 2.62 -3.84 3.22
CA THR A 101 3.50 -4.06 2.05
C THR A 101 2.80 -4.70 0.87
N GLN A 102 1.73 -5.48 1.09
CA GLN A 102 0.87 -6.00 0.00
C GLN A 102 0.10 -4.85 -0.67
N VAL A 103 -0.49 -3.95 0.11
CA VAL A 103 -1.22 -2.79 -0.42
C VAL A 103 -0.29 -1.84 -1.16
N LEU A 104 0.91 -1.61 -0.62
CA LEU A 104 1.89 -0.70 -1.21
C LEU A 104 2.73 -1.33 -2.32
N GLN A 105 2.50 -2.59 -2.69
CA GLN A 105 3.30 -3.29 -3.69
C GLN A 105 3.36 -2.53 -5.03
N SER A 106 2.26 -1.90 -5.45
CA SER A 106 2.22 -1.09 -6.67
C SER A 106 3.01 0.22 -6.54
N SER A 107 3.16 0.75 -5.32
CA SER A 107 3.87 2.01 -5.05
C SER A 107 5.36 1.78 -4.78
N LEU A 108 5.71 0.63 -4.23
CA LEU A 108 7.08 0.26 -3.86
C LEU A 108 7.70 -0.75 -4.84
N GLY A 109 7.03 -1.05 -5.94
CA GLY A 109 7.54 -1.92 -6.98
C GLY A 109 7.00 -1.53 -8.34
N GLY A 110 7.86 -1.53 -9.36
CA GLY A 110 7.46 -1.23 -10.73
C GLY A 110 7.24 0.26 -11.01
N GLN A 111 6.25 0.57 -11.84
CA GLN A 111 6.08 1.87 -12.51
C GLN A 111 5.36 2.92 -11.66
N ALA A 112 5.85 3.19 -10.45
CA ALA A 112 5.29 4.22 -9.57
C ALA A 112 6.28 5.34 -9.30
N LYS A 113 5.74 6.53 -8.99
CA LYS A 113 6.49 7.63 -8.42
C LYS A 113 6.20 7.68 -6.93
N THR A 114 7.23 7.51 -6.12
CA THR A 114 7.09 7.43 -4.66
C THR A 114 7.91 8.51 -4.00
N LEU A 115 7.26 9.26 -3.12
CA LEU A 115 7.86 10.27 -2.27
C LEU A 115 7.66 9.84 -0.82
N MET A 116 8.74 9.81 -0.05
CA MET A 116 8.70 9.51 1.37
C MET A 116 9.08 10.77 2.17
N PHE A 117 8.23 11.12 3.13
CA PHE A 117 8.57 12.10 4.15
C PHE A 117 9.11 11.39 5.38
N VAL A 118 10.15 11.98 5.98
CA VAL A 118 10.79 11.46 7.18
C VAL A 118 10.68 12.52 8.26
N GLN A 119 9.95 12.21 9.33
CA GLN A 119 9.73 13.11 10.45
C GLN A 119 10.68 12.75 11.59
N LEU A 120 11.39 13.73 12.11
CA LEU A 120 12.42 13.56 13.12
C LEU A 120 12.10 14.45 14.33
N ASN A 121 12.47 13.97 15.52
CA ASN A 121 12.45 14.78 16.74
C ASN A 121 13.89 15.27 17.03
N PRO A 122 14.13 16.59 17.13
CA PRO A 122 15.45 17.14 17.48
C PRO A 122 15.87 16.92 18.94
N ASP A 123 14.96 16.46 19.82
CA ASP A 123 15.26 16.26 21.24
C ASP A 123 16.35 15.20 21.46
N VAL A 124 17.20 15.45 22.46
CA VAL A 124 18.31 14.55 22.83
C VAL A 124 17.80 13.15 23.18
N ASP A 125 16.67 13.05 23.88
CA ASP A 125 16.05 11.78 24.27
C ASP A 125 15.54 10.95 23.08
N SER A 126 15.43 11.57 21.90
CA SER A 126 15.00 10.95 20.65
C SER A 126 16.15 10.68 19.69
N HIS A 127 17.40 11.02 20.06
CA HIS A 127 18.58 10.87 19.20
C HIS A 127 18.71 9.46 18.58
N SER A 128 18.50 8.40 19.37
CA SER A 128 18.61 7.02 18.88
C SER A 128 17.58 6.67 17.79
N GLU A 129 16.35 7.16 17.95
CA GLU A 129 15.28 6.96 16.97
C GLU A 129 15.54 7.81 15.72
N THR A 130 15.93 9.07 15.89
CA THR A 130 16.30 9.98 14.79
C THR A 130 17.40 9.38 13.91
N ILE A 131 18.45 8.81 14.50
CA ILE A 131 19.51 8.12 13.73
C ILE A 131 18.97 6.86 13.03
N SER A 132 18.11 6.09 13.67
CA SER A 132 17.51 4.89 13.08
C SER A 132 16.64 5.25 11.85
N THR A 133 15.84 6.31 11.97
CA THR A 133 14.98 6.82 10.91
C THR A 133 15.80 7.42 9.76
N LEU A 134 16.87 8.16 10.03
CA LEU A 134 17.78 8.68 8.98
C LEU A 134 18.48 7.55 8.21
N LYS A 135 18.97 6.52 8.90
CA LYS A 135 19.55 5.33 8.24
C LYS A 135 18.53 4.59 7.38
N PHE A 136 17.26 4.58 7.80
CA PHE A 136 16.18 4.04 6.98
C PHE A 136 15.98 4.89 5.72
N ALA A 137 15.91 6.21 5.86
CA ALA A 137 15.76 7.15 4.75
C ALA A 137 16.90 7.04 3.74
N GLU A 138 18.14 6.89 4.20
CA GLU A 138 19.32 6.65 3.37
C GLU A 138 19.12 5.40 2.49
N ARG A 139 18.68 4.28 3.07
CA ARG A 139 18.39 3.07 2.29
C ARG A 139 17.27 3.26 1.28
N VAL A 140 16.20 3.97 1.66
CA VAL A 140 15.09 4.29 0.76
C VAL A 140 15.57 5.13 -0.42
N SER A 141 16.47 6.08 -0.19
CA SER A 141 16.98 6.97 -1.25
C SER A 141 17.76 6.24 -2.35
N GLY A 142 18.34 5.07 -2.03
CA GLY A 142 19.03 4.22 -3.00
C GLY A 142 18.11 3.30 -3.82
N VAL A 143 16.80 3.31 -3.58
CA VAL A 143 15.84 2.45 -4.31
C VAL A 143 15.49 3.05 -5.66
N GLU A 144 15.81 2.31 -6.73
CA GLU A 144 15.40 2.65 -8.10
C GLU A 144 14.18 1.80 -8.51
N LEU A 145 13.00 2.43 -8.59
CA LEU A 145 11.77 1.73 -9.03
C LEU A 145 11.70 1.54 -10.56
N GLY A 146 12.63 2.13 -11.30
CA GLY A 146 12.67 2.12 -12.76
C GLY A 146 11.87 3.28 -13.38
N ALA A 147 11.85 3.33 -14.72
CA ALA A 147 11.17 4.41 -15.44
C ALA A 147 9.64 4.27 -15.32
N ALA A 148 8.98 5.30 -14.80
CA ALA A 148 7.53 5.40 -14.82
C ALA A 148 7.06 5.46 -16.28
N ARG A 149 6.18 4.53 -16.68
CA ARG A 149 5.55 4.53 -18.00
C ARG A 149 4.13 5.09 -17.91
N SER A 150 3.68 5.67 -19.01
CA SER A 150 2.30 6.16 -19.12
C SER A 150 1.34 4.97 -19.10
N ASN A 151 0.43 4.94 -18.12
CA ASN A 151 -0.64 3.94 -18.06
C ASN A 151 -1.80 4.37 -18.97
N LYS A 152 -1.54 4.35 -20.29
CA LYS A 152 -2.50 4.64 -21.35
C LYS A 152 -2.94 3.30 -21.96
N GLU A 153 -4.22 2.99 -21.85
CA GLU A 153 -4.82 1.94 -22.64
C GLU A 153 -5.31 2.56 -23.97
N GLY A 154 -4.81 2.02 -25.08
CA GLY A 154 -5.28 2.43 -26.41
C GLY A 154 -6.73 1.97 -26.62
N ARG A 155 -7.46 2.69 -27.47
CA ARG A 155 -8.89 2.47 -27.77
C ARG A 155 -9.27 0.99 -27.96
N GLY A 156 -8.44 0.23 -28.67
CA GLY A 156 -8.66 -1.19 -28.93
C GLY A 156 -8.65 -2.07 -27.67
N VAL A 157 -7.86 -1.74 -26.64
CA VAL A 157 -7.78 -2.54 -25.41
C VAL A 157 -9.08 -2.48 -24.61
N ARG A 158 -9.72 -1.30 -24.57
CA ARG A 158 -11.01 -1.14 -23.91
C ARG A 158 -12.12 -1.90 -24.63
N GLU A 159 -12.22 -1.76 -25.95
CA GLU A 159 -13.19 -2.54 -26.75
C GLU A 159 -12.97 -4.04 -26.58
N LEU A 160 -11.72 -4.50 -26.59
CA LEU A 160 -11.35 -5.89 -26.31
C LEU A 160 -11.77 -6.32 -24.90
N MET A 161 -11.60 -5.48 -23.88
CA MET A 161 -12.02 -5.79 -22.50
C MET A 161 -13.54 -5.83 -22.34
N GLU A 162 -14.27 -4.89 -22.94
CA GLU A 162 -15.75 -4.90 -22.95
C GLU A 162 -16.29 -6.13 -23.69
N GLN A 163 -15.71 -6.48 -24.83
CA GLN A 163 -16.03 -7.72 -25.56
C GLN A 163 -15.72 -8.96 -24.73
N LEU A 164 -14.58 -9.00 -24.03
CA LEU A 164 -14.21 -10.11 -23.14
C LEU A 164 -15.19 -10.28 -21.98
N ALA A 165 -15.63 -9.17 -21.36
CA ALA A 165 -16.63 -9.22 -20.29
C ALA A 165 -17.96 -9.76 -20.82
N SER A 166 -18.43 -9.26 -21.97
CA SER A 166 -19.66 -9.73 -22.61
C SER A 166 -19.58 -11.21 -23.01
N LEU A 167 -18.44 -11.67 -23.53
CA LEU A 167 -18.25 -13.07 -23.92
C LEU A 167 -18.26 -13.99 -22.69
N LYS A 168 -17.61 -13.59 -21.60
CA LYS A 168 -17.60 -14.36 -20.35
C LYS A 168 -19.00 -14.55 -19.78
N ASP A 169 -19.81 -13.50 -19.78
CA ASP A 169 -21.22 -13.57 -19.33
C ASP A 169 -22.06 -14.49 -20.22
N ALA A 170 -21.85 -14.43 -21.54
CA ALA A 170 -22.54 -15.30 -22.49
C ALA A 170 -22.15 -16.79 -22.29
N ILE A 171 -20.88 -17.07 -22.05
CA ILE A 171 -20.38 -18.42 -21.74
C ILE A 171 -20.99 -18.92 -20.44
N ALA A 172 -20.98 -18.12 -19.37
CA ALA A 172 -21.56 -18.49 -18.09
C ALA A 172 -23.06 -18.87 -18.19
N LYS A 173 -23.84 -18.09 -18.95
CA LYS A 173 -25.25 -18.39 -19.21
C LYS A 173 -25.44 -19.68 -20.01
N LYS A 174 -24.60 -19.93 -21.03
CA LYS A 174 -24.64 -21.18 -21.79
C LYS A 174 -24.24 -22.39 -20.97
N ASP A 175 -23.26 -22.26 -20.07
CA ASP A 175 -22.85 -23.34 -19.17
C ASP A 175 -23.97 -23.70 -18.18
N GLU A 176 -24.69 -22.71 -17.65
CA GLU A 176 -25.90 -22.97 -16.84
C GLU A 176 -26.99 -23.70 -17.64
N GLU A 177 -27.22 -23.29 -18.90
CA GLU A 177 -28.22 -23.89 -19.77
C GLU A 177 -27.87 -25.35 -20.12
N ILE A 178 -26.61 -25.63 -20.47
CA ILE A 178 -26.08 -26.98 -20.67
C ILE A 178 -26.23 -27.82 -19.40
N GLY A 179 -25.95 -27.23 -18.23
CA GLY A 179 -26.12 -27.87 -16.94
C GLY A 179 -27.58 -28.27 -16.64
N ARG A 180 -28.55 -27.47 -17.08
CA ARG A 180 -29.98 -27.82 -16.97
C ARG A 180 -30.36 -28.95 -17.93
N LEU A 181 -29.94 -28.86 -19.19
CA LEU A 181 -30.26 -29.86 -20.22
C LEU A 181 -29.64 -31.24 -19.94
N ARG A 182 -28.50 -31.31 -19.25
CA ARG A 182 -27.87 -32.58 -18.84
C ARG A 182 -28.52 -33.23 -17.61
N ARG A 183 -29.45 -32.54 -16.93
CA ARG A 183 -30.19 -33.05 -15.77
C ARG A 183 -31.61 -33.55 -16.13
N THR A 184 -32.08 -33.26 -17.33
CA THR A 184 -33.26 -33.88 -17.98
C THR A 184 -32.84 -35.10 -18.77
#